data_AF-A0A7C5RAN7-F1
#
_entry.id   AF-A0A7C5RAN7-F1
#
_cell.length_a   1.000
_cell.length_b   1.000
_cell.length_c   1.000
_cell.angle_alpha   90.00
_cell.angle_beta   90.00
_cell.angle_gamma   90.00
#
_symmetry.space_group_name_H-M   'P 1'
#
loop_
_entity.id
_entity.type
_entity.pdbx_description
1 polymer ?
#
loop_
_entity_poly.entity_id
_entity_poly.type
_entity_poly.pdbx_seq_one_letter_code
_entity_poly.pdbx_strand_id
1 'polypeptide(L)' 'MSQEAYKICPTCNFFCLAEEDKHYCPLCGQKLIAECPNCSAPISFPYSKYCEKCGARLREIGQGFKPISESGM' A
#
# COMPACT_ATOMS: atom_id res chain seq x y z
N MET A 1 19.33 -15.37 6.34
CA MET A 1 19.06 -14.31 5.36
C MET A 1 17.57 -14.02 5.42
N SER A 2 17.17 -13.13 6.32
CA SER A 2 15.77 -12.73 6.47
C SER A 2 15.42 -11.91 5.23
N GLN A 3 14.45 -12.35 4.44
CA GLN A 3 13.92 -11.50 3.38
C GLN A 3 12.94 -10.54 4.07
N GLU A 4 13.41 -9.33 4.39
CA GLU A 4 12.57 -8.29 4.97
C GLU A 4 11.51 -7.83 3.96
N ALA A 5 10.38 -8.54 3.94
CA ALA A 5 9.17 -8.11 3.27
C ALA A 5 8.37 -7.18 4.19
N TYR A 6 7.72 -6.18 3.62
CA TYR A 6 6.96 -5.18 4.35
C TYR A 6 5.51 -5.14 3.89
N LYS A 7 4.64 -4.88 4.85
CA LYS A 7 3.23 -4.57 4.63
C LYS A 7 3.07 -3.06 4.66
N ILE A 8 2.60 -2.45 3.59
CA ILE A 8 2.37 -1.01 3.54
C ILE A 8 0.89 -0.70 3.39
N CYS A 9 0.46 0.44 3.92
CA CYS A 9 -0.83 1.00 3.60
C CYS A 9 -0.75 1.78 2.27
N PRO A 10 -1.68 1.56 1.32
CA PRO A 10 -1.70 2.30 0.05
C PRO A 10 -2.24 3.73 0.21
N THR A 11 -3.08 3.98 1.23
CA THR A 11 -3.74 5.27 1.48
C THR A 11 -2.97 6.14 2.46
N CYS A 12 -2.40 5.52 3.50
CA CYS A 12 -1.65 6.22 4.54
C CYS A 12 -0.16 5.89 4.44
N ASN A 13 0.66 6.68 5.11
CA ASN A 13 2.11 6.44 5.16
C ASN A 13 2.53 5.35 6.17
N PHE A 14 1.57 4.54 6.63
CA PHE A 14 1.80 3.44 7.56
C PHE A 14 2.46 2.24 6.87
N PHE A 15 3.33 1.56 7.61
CA PHE A 15 3.95 0.30 7.20
C PHE A 15 4.33 -0.53 8.44
N CYS A 16 4.44 -1.84 8.24
CA CYS A 16 4.78 -2.85 9.23
C CYS A 16 5.60 -3.97 8.57
N LEU A 17 6.20 -4.85 9.38
CA LEU A 17 6.87 -6.04 8.84
C LEU A 17 5.83 -7.03 8.31
N ALA A 18 6.18 -7.78 7.26
CA ALA A 18 5.28 -8.81 6.72
C ALA A 18 5.02 -9.96 7.71
N GLU A 19 5.95 -10.23 8.62
CA GLU A 19 5.81 -11.22 9.70
C GLU A 19 4.77 -10.83 10.76
N GLU A 20 4.42 -9.54 10.88
CA GLU A 20 3.38 -9.12 11.82
C GLU A 20 2.01 -9.61 11.36
N ASP A 21 1.19 -10.09 12.28
CA ASP A 21 -0.19 -10.54 12.06
C ASP A 21 -1.19 -9.36 11.89
N LYS A 22 -0.74 -8.34 11.16
CA LYS A 22 -1.52 -7.14 10.82
C LYS A 22 -2.00 -7.26 9.38
N HIS A 23 -3.31 -7.35 9.23
CA HIS A 23 -3.97 -7.37 7.92
C HIS A 23 -4.50 -5.98 7.52
N TYR A 24 -4.75 -5.12 8.50
CA TYR A 24 -5.36 -3.80 8.32
C TYR A 24 -4.52 -2.72 9.01
N CYS A 25 -4.55 -1.52 8.44
CA CYS A 25 -3.88 -0.36 9.00
C CYS A 25 -4.63 0.14 10.25
N PRO A 26 -3.97 0.28 11.41
CA PRO A 26 -4.61 0.79 12.62
C PRO A 26 -4.94 2.29 12.55
N LEU A 27 -4.41 3.03 11.57
CA LEU A 27 -4.66 4.47 11.44
C LEU A 27 -5.89 4.79 10.60
N CYS A 28 -6.13 4.05 9.51
CA CYS A 28 -7.22 4.32 8.57
C CYS A 28 -8.15 3.15 8.33
N GLY A 29 -7.82 1.95 8.83
CA GLY A 29 -8.60 0.73 8.62
C GLY A 29 -8.41 0.09 7.24
N GLN A 30 -7.60 0.64 6.34
CA GLN A 30 -7.40 0.04 5.01
C GLN A 30 -6.56 -1.24 5.06
N LYS A 31 -6.77 -2.15 4.11
CA LYS A 31 -6.04 -3.41 4.02
C LYS A 31 -4.58 -3.13 3.66
N LEU A 32 -3.66 -3.74 4.42
CA LEU A 32 -2.24 -3.63 4.14
C LEU A 32 -1.89 -4.53 2.95
N ILE A 33 -1.02 -4.03 2.07
CA ILE A 33 -0.49 -4.79 0.95
C ILE A 33 0.94 -5.22 1.27
N ALA A 34 1.21 -6.52 1.15
CA ALA A 34 2.57 -7.09 1.28
C ALA A 34 3.26 -7.25 -0.09
N GLU A 35 2.47 -7.21 -1.15
CA GLU A 35 2.86 -7.46 -2.52
C GLU A 35 2.20 -6.46 -3.46
N CYS A 36 2.79 -6.28 -4.63
CA CYS A 36 2.26 -5.40 -5.65
C CYS A 36 0.95 -5.97 -6.22
N PRO A 37 -0.17 -5.23 -6.22
CA PRO A 37 -1.43 -5.73 -6.77
C PRO A 37 -1.42 -5.96 -8.29
N ASN A 38 -0.41 -5.46 -9.01
CA ASN A 38 -0.29 -5.63 -10.46
C ASN A 38 0.57 -6.85 -10.83
N CYS A 39 1.75 -6.99 -10.22
CA CYS A 39 2.70 -8.05 -10.58
C CYS A 39 2.94 -9.08 -9.48
N SER A 40 2.27 -8.98 -8.33
CA SER A 40 2.44 -9.84 -7.15
C SER A 40 3.87 -9.88 -6.59
N ALA A 41 4.71 -8.89 -6.94
CA ALA A 41 6.07 -8.81 -6.42
C ALA A 41 6.05 -8.39 -4.94
N PRO A 42 6.89 -9.01 -4.08
CA PRO A 42 6.97 -8.64 -2.67
C PRO A 42 7.49 -7.21 -2.50
N ILE A 43 6.97 -6.51 -1.48
CA ILE A 43 7.40 -5.15 -1.17
C ILE A 43 8.61 -5.22 -0.23
N SER A 44 9.80 -5.02 -0.78
CA SER A 44 11.06 -4.96 -0.02
C SER A 44 11.33 -3.59 0.60
N PHE A 45 10.67 -2.53 0.10
CA PHE A 45 10.91 -1.16 0.54
C PHE A 45 9.62 -0.51 1.05
N PRO A 46 9.50 -0.24 2.37
CA PRO A 46 8.26 0.30 2.96
C PRO A 46 7.97 1.74 2.56
N TYR A 47 8.97 2.46 2.05
CA TYR A 47 8.86 3.84 1.57
C TYR A 47 8.66 3.93 0.06
N SER A 48 8.73 2.80 -0.68
CA SER A 48 8.57 2.80 -2.12
C SER A 48 7.14 3.19 -2.50
N LYS A 49 7.04 4.21 -3.36
CA LYS A 49 5.77 4.68 -3.93
C LYS A 49 5.34 3.86 -5.14
N TYR A 50 6.32 3.23 -5.81
CA TYR A 50 6.15 2.45 -7.03
C TYR A 50 6.85 1.10 -6.86
N CYS A 51 6.32 0.09 -7.54
CA CYS A 51 6.91 -1.23 -7.57
C CYS A 51 8.18 -1.21 -8.44
N GLU A 52 9.30 -1.68 -7.89
CA GLU A 52 10.56 -1.80 -8.61
C GLU A 52 10.52 -2.83 -9.75
N LYS A 53 9.57 -3.77 -9.73
CA LYS A 53 9.44 -4.83 -10.75
C LYS A 53 8.65 -4.41 -11.96
N CYS A 54 7.49 -3.77 -11.76
CA CYS A 54 6.55 -3.45 -12.83
C CYS A 54 6.28 -1.95 -13.00
N GLY A 55 6.77 -1.10 -12.10
CA GLY A 55 6.50 0.34 -12.11
C GLY A 55 5.11 0.73 -11.62
N ALA A 56 4.26 -0.22 -11.24
CA ALA A 56 2.91 0.08 -10.75
C ALA A 56 2.94 0.86 -9.43
N ARG A 57 1.93 1.70 -9.22
CA ARG A 57 1.83 2.53 -8.02
C ARG A 57 1.44 1.68 -6.81
N LEU A 58 2.26 1.71 -5.75
CA LEU A 58 2.02 1.00 -4.50
C LEU A 58 1.31 1.88 -3.46
N ARG A 59 1.57 3.20 -3.50
CA ARG A 59 0.91 4.20 -2.66
C ARG A 59 0.25 5.27 -3.50
N GLU A 60 -0.99 5.59 -3.15
CA GLU A 60 -1.71 6.71 -3.71
C GLU A 60 -1.25 8.01 -3.05
N ILE A 61 -0.02 8.44 -3.34
CA ILE A 61 0.45 9.76 -2.91
C ILE A 61 -0.33 10.80 -3.71
N GLY A 62 -1.48 11.24 -3.19
CA GLY A 62 -2.30 12.29 -3.79
C GLY A 62 -3.77 11.95 -4.04
N GLN A 63 -4.34 10.84 -3.55
CA GLN A 63 -5.79 10.59 -3.65
C GLN A 63 -6.48 10.64 -2.28
N GLY A 64 -6.13 11.66 -1.49
CA GLY A 64 -6.97 12.16 -0.39
C GLY A 64 -8.05 13.15 -0.85
N PHE A 65 -8.33 13.20 -2.16
CA PHE A 65 -9.44 13.98 -2.70
C PHE A 65 -10.15 13.13 -3.74
N LYS A 66 -11.09 12.29 -3.30
CA LYS A 66 -12.28 12.07 -4.12
C LYS A 66 -13.10 13.35 -3.95
N PRO A 67 -13.18 14.27 -4.95
CA PRO A 67 -14.35 15.14 -4.97
C PRO A 67 -15.55 14.20 -4.91
N ILE A 68 -16.46 14.50 -3.99
CA ILE A 68 -17.76 13.84 -3.94
C ILE A 68 -18.27 13.70 -5.37
N SER A 69 -18.65 12.48 -5.73
CA SER A 69 -19.39 12.20 -6.94
C SER A 69 -20.49 13.26 -7.13
N GLU A 70 -20.33 14.14 -8.11
CA GLU A 70 -21.46 14.89 -8.69
C GLU A 70 -22.29 13.88 -9.49
N SER A 71 -23.10 13.11 -8.75
CA SER A 71 -24.22 12.36 -9.27
C SER A 71 -25.47 13.21 -9.07
N GLY A 72 -26.12 13.59 -10.18
CA GLY A 72 -27.44 14.26 -10.23
C GLY A 72 -27.29 15.77 -10.38
N MET A 73 -27.84 16.43 -11.40
CA MET A 73 -29.10 16.22 -12.13
C MET A 73 -29.00 16.74 -13.57
#